data_AF-A0A1G6M5Z8-F1
#
_entry.id   AF-A0A1G6M5Z8-F1
#
_cell.length_a   1.000
_cell.length_b   1.000
_cell.length_c   1.000
_cell.angle_alpha   90.00
_cell.angle_beta   90.00
_cell.angle_gamma   90.00
#
_symmetry.space_group_name_H-M   'P 1'
#
loop_
_entity.id
_entity.type
_entity.pdbx_description
1 polymer ?
#
loop_
_entity_poly.entity_id
_entity_poly.type
_entity_poly.pdbx_seq_one_letter_code
_entity_poly.pdbx_strand_id
1 'polypeptide(L)'
;MVDPIQAFMQANGLAQPAFAPDSRYHGLPTAQATLPDGRQVVFVTRRFLPPPENFARMATATVVAGDRLDNLSAQHLGAAEQNWRLADANGAMLPEALVAEVGRQLAITLPEGVPAPGAGDVR
;
A
#
# COMPACT_ATOMS: atom_id res chain seq x y z
N MET A 1 -17.22 -1.27 -21.28
CA MET A 1 -17.92 0.00 -21.02
C MET A 1 -18.19 0.03 -19.54
N VAL A 2 -17.71 1.05 -18.81
CA VAL A 2 -18.00 1.18 -17.36
C VAL A 2 -19.49 1.48 -17.20
N ASP A 3 -20.16 0.80 -16.27
CA ASP A 3 -21.57 1.09 -15.96
C ASP A 3 -21.68 2.53 -15.40
N PRO A 4 -22.42 3.43 -16.07
CA PRO A 4 -22.51 4.83 -15.67
C PRO A 4 -23.15 5.03 -14.30
N ILE A 5 -24.04 4.13 -13.86
CA ILE A 5 -24.64 4.18 -12.51
C ILE A 5 -23.59 3.82 -11.47
N GLN A 6 -22.81 2.78 -11.73
CA GLN A 6 -21.76 2.33 -10.82
C GLN A 6 -20.65 3.39 -10.68
N ALA A 7 -20.27 4.04 -11.80
CA ALA A 7 -19.33 5.16 -11.79
C ALA A 7 -19.85 6.36 -11.00
N PHE A 8 -21.13 6.73 -11.17
CA PHE A 8 -21.76 7.79 -10.41
C PHE A 8 -21.79 7.49 -8.91
N MET A 9 -22.14 6.26 -8.52
CA MET A 9 -22.17 5.86 -7.11
C MET A 9 -20.79 5.92 -6.45
N GLN A 10 -19.73 5.52 -7.15
CA GLN A 10 -18.36 5.64 -6.64
C GLN A 10 -17.92 7.11 -6.51
N ALA A 11 -18.17 7.93 -7.53
CA ALA A 11 -17.78 9.35 -7.52
C ALA A 11 -18.45 10.17 -6.41
N ASN A 12 -19.64 9.76 -5.98
CA ASN A 12 -20.42 10.44 -4.94
C ASN A 12 -20.37 9.72 -3.58
N GLY A 13 -19.48 8.74 -3.39
CA GLY A 13 -19.32 8.04 -2.10
C GLY A 13 -20.53 7.20 -1.67
N LEU A 14 -21.40 6.82 -2.62
CA LEU A 14 -22.63 6.05 -2.39
C LEU A 14 -22.39 4.53 -2.47
N ALA A 15 -21.23 4.11 -2.98
CA ALA A 15 -20.81 2.71 -2.98
C ALA A 15 -20.05 2.40 -1.68
N GLN A 16 -20.45 1.33 -0.98
CA GLN A 16 -19.68 0.88 0.19
C GLN A 16 -18.29 0.40 -0.25
N PRO A 17 -17.21 0.79 0.46
CA PRO A 17 -15.88 0.29 0.17
C PRO A 17 -15.83 -1.23 0.32
N ALA A 18 -15.24 -1.91 -0.66
CA ALA A 18 -15.06 -3.36 -0.59
C ALA A 18 -14.00 -3.79 0.45
N PHE A 19 -13.21 -2.83 0.95
CA PHE A 19 -12.06 -3.07 1.84
C PHE A 19 -12.09 -2.13 3.03
N ALA A 20 -11.66 -2.63 4.19
CA ALA A 20 -11.52 -1.85 5.43
C ALA A 20 -10.57 -0.66 5.26
N PRO A 21 -10.70 0.42 6.07
CA PRO A 21 -9.90 1.66 5.93
C PRO A 21 -8.38 1.48 6.02
N ASP A 22 -7.91 0.47 6.72
CA ASP A 22 -6.50 0.10 6.92
C ASP A 22 -5.95 -0.85 5.83
N SER A 23 -6.81 -1.31 4.93
CA SER A 23 -6.42 -2.20 3.84
C SER A 23 -5.62 -1.45 2.77
N ARG A 24 -4.61 -2.13 2.20
CA ARG A 24 -3.88 -1.68 1.01
C ARG A 24 -4.79 -1.31 -0.17
N TYR A 25 -5.96 -1.97 -0.26
CA TYR A 25 -6.91 -1.83 -1.36
C TYR A 25 -8.10 -0.91 -1.02
N HIS A 26 -8.06 -0.22 0.12
CA HIS A 26 -9.11 0.72 0.50
C HIS A 26 -9.33 1.79 -0.59
N GLY A 27 -10.60 2.02 -0.93
CA GLY A 27 -10.99 2.97 -1.99
C GLY A 27 -10.83 2.45 -3.43
N LEU A 28 -10.25 1.27 -3.65
CA LEU A 28 -10.17 0.69 -4.99
C LEU A 28 -11.45 -0.04 -5.37
N PRO A 29 -11.93 0.13 -6.62
CA PRO A 29 -13.06 -0.64 -7.11
C PRO A 29 -12.67 -2.10 -7.36
N THR A 30 -13.68 -2.97 -7.31
CA THR A 30 -13.60 -4.31 -7.85
C THR A 30 -14.17 -4.33 -9.27
N ALA A 31 -13.65 -5.23 -10.11
CA ALA A 31 -14.12 -5.49 -11.46
C ALA A 31 -14.41 -6.98 -11.63
N GLN A 32 -15.12 -7.32 -12.70
CA GLN A 32 -15.46 -8.71 -13.02
C GLN A 32 -14.93 -9.09 -14.40
N ALA A 33 -14.47 -10.33 -14.54
CA ALA A 33 -14.13 -10.91 -15.83
C ALA A 33 -14.75 -12.30 -15.98
N THR A 34 -15.20 -12.61 -17.18
CA THR A 34 -15.59 -13.97 -17.57
C THR A 34 -14.34 -14.69 -18.06
N LEU A 35 -13.98 -15.80 -17.41
CA LEU A 35 -12.90 -16.67 -17.84
C LEU A 35 -13.32 -17.52 -19.05
N PRO A 36 -12.37 -18.09 -19.82
CA PRO A 36 -12.68 -18.95 -20.97
C PRO A 36 -13.57 -20.16 -20.64
N ASP A 37 -13.58 -20.61 -19.38
CA ASP A 37 -14.41 -21.71 -18.87
C ASP A 37 -15.81 -21.26 -18.41
N GLY A 38 -16.16 -19.99 -18.61
CA GLY A 38 -17.46 -19.40 -18.23
C GLY A 38 -17.54 -18.93 -16.78
N ARG A 39 -16.51 -19.11 -15.95
CA ARG A 39 -16.53 -18.60 -14.57
C ARG A 39 -16.44 -17.08 -14.54
N GLN A 40 -17.28 -16.46 -13.70
CA GLN A 40 -17.15 -15.05 -13.32
C GLN A 40 -16.13 -14.92 -12.18
N VAL A 41 -15.09 -14.11 -12.37
CA VAL A 41 -14.12 -13.79 -11.32
C VAL A 41 -14.19 -12.30 -10.97
N VAL A 42 -14.31 -12.01 -9.67
CA VAL A 42 -14.20 -10.67 -9.13
C VAL A 42 -12.72 -10.42 -8.78
N PHE A 43 -12.17 -9.30 -9.18
CA PHE A 43 -10.79 -8.91 -8.87
C PHE A 43 -10.70 -7.43 -8.53
N VAL A 44 -9.66 -7.03 -7.80
CA VAL A 44 -9.39 -5.64 -7.47
C VAL A 44 -8.76 -4.96 -8.67
N THR A 45 -9.19 -3.74 -9.01
CA THR A 45 -8.55 -2.99 -10.09
C THR A 45 -7.09 -2.66 -9.77
N ARG A 46 -6.31 -2.41 -10.82
CA ARG A 46 -4.87 -2.14 -10.69
C ARG A 46 -4.59 -0.96 -9.76
N ARG A 47 -3.69 -1.18 -8.81
CA ARG A 47 -3.06 -0.14 -7.99
C ARG A 47 -1.67 0.16 -8.53
N PHE A 48 -1.30 1.44 -8.60
CA PHE A 48 0.06 1.85 -8.90
C PHE A 48 0.85 2.01 -7.60
N LEU A 49 2.13 1.66 -7.64
CA LEU A 49 3.02 1.87 -6.52
C LEU A 49 3.35 3.36 -6.43
N PRO A 50 3.20 3.99 -5.26
CA PRO A 50 3.58 5.38 -5.10
C PRO A 50 5.10 5.54 -5.26
N PRO A 51 5.58 6.64 -5.85
CA PRO A 51 7.00 6.97 -5.89
C PRO A 51 7.59 7.10 -4.46
N PRO A 52 8.73 6.46 -4.14
CA PRO A 52 9.34 6.54 -2.81
C PRO A 52 9.66 7.97 -2.33
N GLU A 53 9.89 8.91 -3.26
CA GLU A 53 10.11 10.32 -2.98
C GLU A 53 8.89 11.05 -2.37
N ASN A 54 7.69 10.46 -2.46
CA ASN A 54 6.48 10.99 -1.83
C ASN A 54 6.44 10.75 -0.31
N PHE A 55 7.41 10.00 0.23
CA PHE A 55 7.45 9.60 1.63
C PHE A 55 8.54 10.33 2.41
N ALA A 56 8.18 10.88 3.56
CA ALA A 56 9.14 11.43 4.51
C ALA A 56 9.76 10.31 5.36
N ARG A 57 11.05 10.03 5.16
CA ARG A 57 11.80 9.06 5.97
C ARG A 57 12.03 9.59 7.39
N MET A 58 11.66 8.79 8.38
CA MET A 58 11.91 9.07 9.80
C MET A 58 13.09 8.29 10.34
N ALA A 59 13.26 7.06 9.87
CA ALA A 59 14.31 6.16 10.32
C ALA A 59 14.69 5.16 9.22
N THR A 60 15.74 4.39 9.50
CA THR A 60 16.18 3.29 8.65
C THR A 60 16.25 2.02 9.51
N ALA A 61 15.67 0.92 9.03
CA ALA A 61 15.79 -0.40 9.65
C ALA A 61 16.72 -1.27 8.80
N THR A 62 17.67 -1.97 9.44
CA THR A 62 18.56 -2.91 8.76
C THR A 62 17.99 -4.32 8.88
N VAL A 63 17.80 -4.99 7.75
CA VAL A 63 17.31 -6.37 7.70
C VAL A 63 18.34 -7.31 8.31
N VAL A 64 17.90 -8.17 9.22
CA VAL A 64 18.71 -9.23 9.83
C VAL A 64 18.18 -10.62 9.47
N ALA A 65 18.99 -11.66 9.71
CA ALA A 65 18.59 -13.04 9.42
C ALA A 65 17.35 -13.42 10.24
N GLY A 66 16.34 -13.96 9.56
CA GLY A 66 15.06 -14.34 10.18
C GLY A 66 14.01 -13.23 10.24
N ASP A 67 14.33 -12.02 9.77
CA ASP A 67 13.33 -10.96 9.65
C ASP A 67 12.19 -11.37 8.71
N ARG A 68 10.99 -10.95 9.12
CA ARG A 68 9.78 -11.02 8.31
C ARG A 68 9.17 -9.64 8.23
N LEU A 69 8.66 -9.28 7.05
CA LEU A 69 8.17 -7.93 6.81
C LEU A 69 6.96 -7.56 7.69
N ASP A 70 6.11 -8.53 8.02
CA ASP A 70 4.99 -8.35 8.95
C ASP A 70 5.46 -8.02 10.37
N ASN A 71 6.52 -8.68 10.86
CA ASN A 71 7.12 -8.36 12.16
C ASN A 71 7.76 -6.97 12.18
N LEU A 72 8.51 -6.62 11.13
CA LEU A 72 9.08 -5.28 10.98
C LEU A 72 7.98 -4.21 10.93
N SER A 73 6.87 -4.49 10.26
CA SER A 73 5.70 -3.61 10.26
C SER A 73 5.07 -3.49 11.65
N ALA A 74 4.90 -4.60 12.37
CA ALA A 74 4.39 -4.55 13.74
C ALA A 74 5.29 -3.71 14.65
N GLN A 75 6.61 -3.88 14.54
CA GLN A 75 7.60 -3.16 15.34
C GLN A 75 7.63 -1.66 15.03
N HIS A 76 7.58 -1.27 13.76
CA HIS A 76 7.80 0.11 13.35
C HIS A 76 6.50 0.90 13.10
N LEU A 77 5.42 0.23 12.71
CA LEU A 77 4.14 0.83 12.36
C LEU A 77 3.01 0.45 13.34
N GLY A 78 3.29 -0.42 14.31
CA GLY A 78 2.33 -0.87 15.33
C GLY A 78 1.31 -1.91 14.83
N ALA A 79 1.45 -2.39 13.60
CA ALA A 79 0.48 -3.28 12.95
C ALA A 79 1.14 -4.19 11.92
N ALA A 80 0.93 -5.50 12.02
CA ALA A 80 1.56 -6.50 11.14
C ALA A 80 0.93 -6.50 9.73
N GLU A 81 -0.39 -6.30 9.67
CA GLU A 81 -1.18 -6.20 8.45
C GLU A 81 -0.85 -4.97 7.60
N GLN A 82 -0.16 -3.98 8.17
CA GLN A 82 0.25 -2.76 7.47
C GLN A 82 1.61 -2.88 6.76
N ASN A 83 2.15 -4.10 6.59
CA ASN A 83 3.45 -4.33 5.94
C ASN A 83 3.54 -3.80 4.50
N TRP A 84 2.39 -3.64 3.83
CA TRP A 84 2.30 -3.04 2.50
C TRP A 84 2.79 -1.58 2.47
N ARG A 85 2.73 -0.86 3.60
CA ARG A 85 3.26 0.51 3.71
C ARG A 85 4.79 0.52 3.62
N LEU A 86 5.46 -0.48 4.19
CA LEU A 86 6.91 -0.63 4.03
C LEU A 86 7.26 -0.95 2.56
N ALA A 87 6.45 -1.77 1.89
CA ALA A 87 6.62 -2.07 0.47
C ALA A 87 6.48 -0.81 -0.39
N ASP A 88 5.42 -0.02 -0.18
CA ASP A 88 5.16 1.22 -0.90
C ASP A 88 6.29 2.25 -0.67
N ALA A 89 6.66 2.51 0.58
CA ALA A 89 7.70 3.47 0.93
C ALA A 89 9.10 3.12 0.40
N ASN A 90 9.36 1.84 0.11
CA ASN A 90 10.63 1.35 -0.43
C ASN A 90 10.55 0.99 -1.91
N GLY A 91 9.46 1.34 -2.60
CA GLY A 91 9.30 1.08 -4.03
C GLY A 91 9.29 -0.40 -4.40
N ALA A 92 8.91 -1.27 -3.47
CA ALA A 92 8.85 -2.71 -3.69
C ALA A 92 7.49 -3.17 -4.21
N MET A 93 7.49 -3.65 -5.46
CA MET A 93 6.32 -4.35 -6.02
C MET A 93 6.07 -5.69 -5.34
N LEU A 94 7.15 -6.40 -4.98
CA LEU A 94 7.13 -7.66 -4.24
C LEU A 94 7.62 -7.42 -2.81
N PRO A 95 6.72 -7.44 -1.79
CA PRO A 95 7.09 -7.15 -0.41
C PRO A 95 8.19 -8.06 0.16
N GLU A 96 8.16 -9.35 -0.17
CA GLU A 96 9.14 -10.35 0.28
C GLU A 96 10.57 -10.05 -0.18
N ALA A 97 10.74 -9.32 -1.29
CA ALA A 97 12.07 -8.90 -1.75
C ALA A 97 12.75 -7.93 -0.77
N LEU A 98 11.98 -7.24 0.08
CA LEU A 98 12.52 -6.31 1.08
C LEU A 98 13.33 -7.01 2.18
N VAL A 99 13.03 -8.28 2.47
CA VAL A 99 13.70 -9.04 3.54
C VAL A 99 14.54 -10.20 2.99
N ALA A 100 14.71 -10.29 1.67
CA ALA A 100 15.46 -11.36 1.02
C ALA A 100 16.98 -11.27 1.27
N GLU A 101 17.49 -10.06 1.52
CA GLU A 101 18.92 -9.80 1.69
C GLU A 101 19.21 -9.22 3.09
N VAL A 102 19.97 -9.96 3.89
CA VAL A 102 20.48 -9.47 5.18
C VAL A 102 21.41 -8.28 4.94
N GLY A 103 21.28 -7.25 5.77
CA GLY A 103 22.02 -5.99 5.66
C GLY A 103 21.33 -4.94 4.78
N ARG A 104 20.25 -5.29 4.07
CA ARG A 104 19.45 -4.31 3.32
C ARG A 104 18.90 -3.25 4.28
N GLN A 105 18.93 -1.99 3.84
CA GLN A 105 18.35 -0.87 4.57
C GLN A 105 16.94 -0.57 4.07
N LEU A 106 15.98 -0.55 4.98
CA LEU A 106 14.57 -0.22 4.72
C LEU A 106 14.27 1.16 5.28
N ALA A 107 13.68 2.02 4.45
CA ALA A 107 13.11 3.28 4.90
C ALA A 107 11.88 3.01 5.76
N ILE A 108 11.88 3.58 6.96
CA ILE A 108 10.69 3.69 7.81
C ILE A 108 10.20 5.13 7.68
N THR A 109 8.97 5.31 7.22
CA THR A 109 8.45 6.60 6.78
C THR A 109 7.14 6.95 7.46
N LEU A 110 6.79 8.24 7.42
CA LEU A 110 5.40 8.67 7.60
C LEU A 110 4.53 8.17 6.44
N PRO A 111 3.19 8.19 6.58
CA PRO A 111 2.29 7.95 5.46
C PRO A 111 2.56 8.90 4.28
N GLU A 112 2.23 8.46 3.07
CA GLU A 112 2.43 9.24 1.84
C GLU A 112 1.85 10.66 1.96
N GLY A 113 2.60 11.66 1.52
CA GLY A 113 2.16 13.06 1.54
C GLY A 113 2.18 13.74 2.91
N VAL A 114 2.49 13.02 4.00
CA VAL A 114 2.72 13.63 5.31
C VAL A 114 4.16 14.20 5.35
N PRO A 115 4.35 15.52 5.53
CA PRO A 115 5.68 16.12 5.54
C PRO A 115 6.47 15.71 6.78
N ALA A 116 7.80 15.75 6.67
CA ALA A 116 8.68 15.56 7.82
C ALA A 116 8.45 16.68 8.86
N PRO A 117 8.52 16.37 10.17
CA PRO A 117 8.49 17.39 11.21
C PRO A 117 9.59 18.44 10.97
N GLY A 118 9.21 19.71 10.87
CA GLY A 118 10.14 20.83 10.65
C GLY A 118 10.39 21.23 9.19
N ALA A 119 9.80 20.53 8.20
CA ALA A 119 9.92 20.91 6.79
C ALA A 119 9.04 22.12 6.37
N GLY A 120 8.25 22.68 7.30
CA GLY A 120 7.23 23.69 7.02
C GLY A 120 7.62 25.16 7.25
N ASP A 121 8.86 25.46 7.63
CA ASP A 121 9.25 26.81 8.07
C ASP A 121 10.50 27.36 7.37
N VAL A 122 10.42 27.44 6.03
CA VAL A 122 11.34 28.27 5.24
C VAL A 122 10.48 29.20 4.40
N ARG A 123 10.22 30.39 4.94
CA ARG A 123 9.78 31.58 4.19
C ARG A 123 10.86 32.64 4.28
#